data_AF-A0A2E0LA28-F1
#
_entry.id   AF-A0A2E0LA28-F1
#
_cell.length_a   1.000
_cell.length_b   1.000
_cell.length_c   1.000
_cell.angle_alpha   90.00
_cell.angle_beta   90.00
_cell.angle_gamma   90.00
#
_symmetry.space_group_name_H-M   'P 1'
#
loop_
_entity.id
_entity.type
_entity.pdbx_description
1 polymer ?
#
loop_
_entity_poly.entity_id
_entity_poly.type
_entity_poly.pdbx_seq_one_letter_code
_entity_poly.pdbx_strand_id
1 'polypeptide(L)'
;MKLRYLGLLLVIAVALSGSVSVLAQDGGSVSEIGLELVAEGLTAPVNLESPHDGSGRLFVVEQPGTIRVIDADDQLLDEPFLDIQDRIVELNQGYDEQGLLGLAFHPDYASNGRFFVYYSAPLQENAPAEWANTSVVAEYTMSDPSANVADAGTERVLLTVDQPQSNHNGGDITFGPDGYLYIPLGDGGAANDQAMGHTEDIGNAQDTTNLLGSILRIDVDNGDAYAIPDDNPFAGDDTMRGEIWAWGLRNPWTIAFDAAGDNDLFVADAGQNLWEEVSIVSGGNNYGWHIMEGYHCFDPDNPTFSPLTCEDTGANGDPLHRPIIEYSHKVGLVVVGGYVYRGSAMPNAFQGHYFFADWSTSFASPDGKILIAGPPPEGVEDAMWETQVLSIAGRDNGELGAYVLAFGQDENNEVYVLTSQTAGPTGETGSVWRIVSPE
;
A
#
# COMPACT_ATOMS: atom_id res chain seq x y z
N MET A 1 81.81 12.03 -4.91
CA MET A 1 82.30 13.05 -5.86
C MET A 1 81.92 12.63 -7.28
N LYS A 2 80.79 13.13 -7.81
CA LYS A 2 80.49 13.23 -9.25
C LYS A 2 79.12 13.90 -9.43
N LEU A 3 79.15 15.03 -10.13
CA LEU A 3 78.06 15.74 -10.80
C LEU A 3 77.03 14.81 -11.42
N ARG A 4 75.78 15.29 -11.58
CA ARG A 4 75.07 15.30 -12.88
C ARG A 4 73.85 16.26 -12.84
N TYR A 5 73.93 17.26 -13.74
CA TYR A 5 72.90 18.00 -14.49
C TYR A 5 71.50 18.20 -13.91
N LEU A 6 71.08 19.47 -13.81
CA LEU A 6 69.67 19.86 -13.94
C LEU A 6 69.53 20.93 -15.02
N GLY A 7 68.80 20.58 -16.07
CA GLY A 7 68.43 21.44 -17.19
C GLY A 7 67.27 22.36 -16.82
N LEU A 8 67.30 23.54 -17.43
CA LEU A 8 66.31 24.59 -17.36
C LEU A 8 65.00 24.13 -18.03
N LEU A 9 63.88 24.14 -17.30
CA LEU A 9 62.54 23.92 -17.85
C LEU A 9 61.68 25.15 -17.55
N LEU A 10 61.31 25.84 -18.63
CA LEU A 10 60.44 27.01 -18.67
C LEU A 10 58.99 26.54 -18.46
N VAL A 11 58.36 26.92 -17.35
CA VAL A 11 56.94 26.67 -17.11
C VAL A 11 56.13 27.83 -17.70
N ILE A 12 55.42 27.56 -18.79
CA ILE A 12 54.38 28.46 -19.32
C ILE A 12 53.08 28.12 -18.59
N ALA A 13 52.58 29.07 -17.79
CA ALA A 13 51.26 28.97 -17.19
C ALA A 13 50.19 29.32 -18.24
N VAL A 14 49.43 28.31 -18.69
CA VAL A 14 48.20 28.50 -19.45
C VAL A 14 47.05 28.43 -18.45
N ALA A 15 46.43 29.58 -18.18
CA ALA A 15 45.18 29.63 -17.42
C ALA A 15 44.03 29.19 -18.35
N LEU A 16 43.59 27.94 -18.22
CA LEU A 16 42.30 27.51 -18.75
C LEU A 16 41.20 27.94 -17.78
N SER A 17 40.52 29.03 -18.09
CA SER A 17 39.22 29.37 -17.52
C SER A 17 38.16 28.48 -18.17
N GLY A 18 38.02 27.24 -17.67
CA GLY A 18 36.88 26.40 -17.95
C GLY A 18 35.74 26.80 -17.04
N SER A 19 34.71 27.46 -17.58
CA SER A 19 33.44 27.64 -16.90
C SER A 19 32.79 26.27 -16.76
N VAL A 20 32.86 25.68 -15.57
CA VAL A 20 31.98 24.58 -15.20
C VAL A 20 30.61 25.23 -15.01
N SER A 21 29.76 25.11 -16.02
CA SER A 21 28.32 25.30 -15.82
C SER A 21 27.86 24.16 -14.93
N VAL A 22 27.87 24.40 -13.63
CA VAL A 22 27.00 23.67 -12.71
C VAL A 22 25.60 24.02 -13.18
N LEU A 23 24.94 23.10 -13.88
CA LEU A 23 23.49 23.13 -13.94
C LEU A 23 23.06 23.03 -12.48
N ALA A 24 22.59 24.15 -11.92
CA ALA A 24 21.80 24.08 -10.71
C ALA A 24 20.67 23.11 -11.04
N GLN A 25 20.63 21.96 -10.36
CA GLN A 25 19.35 21.29 -10.16
C GLN A 25 18.49 22.36 -9.49
N ASP A 26 17.51 22.86 -10.21
CA ASP A 26 16.41 23.63 -9.65
C ASP A 26 15.59 22.62 -8.83
N GLY A 27 16.15 22.22 -7.69
CA GLY A 27 15.49 21.42 -6.68
C GLY A 27 14.50 22.34 -5.97
N GLY A 28 13.42 22.68 -6.67
CA GLY A 28 12.27 23.29 -6.04
C GLY A 28 11.84 22.37 -4.91
N SER A 29 11.80 22.87 -3.68
CA SER A 29 11.30 22.08 -2.55
C SER A 29 9.85 21.73 -2.84
N VAL A 30 9.57 20.43 -2.96
CA VAL A 30 8.22 19.91 -3.12
C VAL A 30 7.52 20.01 -1.76
N SER A 31 6.93 21.17 -1.49
CA SER A 31 6.29 21.46 -0.19
C SER A 31 4.78 21.63 -0.26
N GLU A 32 4.22 21.76 -1.46
CA GLU A 32 2.82 22.13 -1.66
C GLU A 32 2.24 21.42 -2.90
N ILE A 33 0.97 21.04 -2.81
CA ILE A 33 0.18 20.45 -3.90
C ILE A 33 -1.20 21.12 -4.00
N GLY A 34 -1.80 21.09 -5.19
CA GLY A 34 -3.22 21.36 -5.39
C GLY A 34 -4.04 20.08 -5.34
N LEU A 35 -5.35 20.22 -5.08
CA LEU A 35 -6.32 19.13 -5.14
C LEU A 35 -7.50 19.56 -6.02
N GLU A 36 -7.79 18.79 -7.05
CA GLU A 36 -8.95 18.96 -7.93
C GLU A 36 -10.02 17.93 -7.54
N LEU A 37 -11.24 18.39 -7.25
CA LEU A 37 -12.35 17.49 -6.92
C LEU A 37 -12.80 16.74 -8.17
N VAL A 38 -12.78 15.41 -8.11
CA VAL A 38 -13.22 14.52 -9.20
C VAL A 38 -14.63 14.01 -8.91
N ALA A 39 -14.85 13.48 -7.71
CA ALA A 39 -16.14 12.96 -7.29
C ALA A 39 -16.36 13.16 -5.78
N GLU A 40 -17.62 13.31 -5.38
CA GLU A 40 -18.06 13.37 -3.99
C GLU A 40 -19.36 12.57 -3.81
N GLY A 41 -19.81 12.39 -2.56
CA GLY A 41 -21.02 11.62 -2.27
C GLY A 41 -20.78 10.11 -2.20
N LEU A 42 -19.54 9.71 -1.91
CA LEU A 42 -19.15 8.31 -1.73
C LEU A 42 -19.25 7.92 -0.24
N THR A 43 -19.40 6.64 0.06
CA THR A 43 -19.35 6.11 1.43
C THR A 43 -18.05 5.34 1.66
N ALA A 44 -17.16 5.91 2.49
CA ALA A 44 -15.85 5.35 2.84
C ALA A 44 -15.12 4.73 1.63
N PRO A 45 -14.68 5.57 0.67
CA PRO A 45 -13.92 5.09 -0.48
C PRO A 45 -12.53 4.61 -0.02
N VAL A 46 -12.24 3.32 -0.15
CA VAL A 46 -11.03 2.66 0.41
C VAL A 46 -10.07 2.10 -0.64
N ASN A 47 -10.43 2.12 -1.91
CA ASN A 47 -9.53 1.79 -3.02
C ASN A 47 -10.05 2.45 -4.31
N LEU A 48 -9.14 2.80 -5.23
CA LEU A 48 -9.48 3.32 -6.56
C LEU A 48 -8.54 2.70 -7.60
N GLU A 49 -9.14 2.07 -8.61
CA GLU A 49 -8.41 1.41 -9.69
C GLU A 49 -8.80 1.90 -11.08
N SER A 50 -7.84 1.83 -12.00
CA SER A 50 -8.08 1.90 -13.44
C SER A 50 -8.09 0.49 -14.03
N PRO A 51 -8.99 0.18 -14.98
CA PRO A 51 -8.97 -1.10 -15.69
C PRO A 51 -7.85 -1.20 -16.74
N HIS A 52 -7.11 -0.12 -16.98
CA HIS A 52 -6.06 -0.01 -18.01
C HIS A 52 -6.51 -0.47 -19.41
N ASP A 53 -7.78 -0.26 -19.75
CA ASP A 53 -8.41 -0.66 -21.02
C ASP A 53 -8.52 0.50 -22.04
N GLY A 54 -7.98 1.67 -21.70
CA GLY A 54 -8.03 2.89 -22.51
C GLY A 54 -9.35 3.65 -22.43
N SER A 55 -10.27 3.27 -21.53
CA SER A 55 -11.56 3.93 -21.39
C SER A 55 -11.51 5.21 -20.54
N GLY A 56 -10.45 5.46 -19.78
CA GLY A 56 -10.38 6.54 -18.79
C GLY A 56 -11.34 6.41 -17.62
N ARG A 57 -11.88 5.20 -17.37
CA ARG A 57 -12.79 4.96 -16.22
C ARG A 57 -11.97 4.73 -14.96
N LEU A 58 -12.49 5.19 -13.83
CA LEU A 58 -11.99 4.88 -12.50
C LEU A 58 -13.06 4.14 -11.71
N PHE A 59 -12.65 3.12 -10.97
CA PHE A 59 -13.53 2.28 -10.16
C PHE A 59 -13.18 2.50 -8.70
N VAL A 60 -14.16 2.96 -7.92
CA VAL A 60 -13.96 3.32 -6.51
C VAL A 60 -14.64 2.29 -5.64
N VAL A 61 -13.88 1.63 -4.79
CA VAL A 61 -14.39 0.69 -3.80
C VAL A 61 -14.96 1.45 -2.61
N GLU A 62 -16.25 1.28 -2.35
CA GLU A 62 -16.91 1.73 -1.12
C GLU A 62 -16.92 0.59 -0.11
N GLN A 63 -16.35 0.83 1.07
CA GLN A 63 -16.20 -0.16 2.14
C GLN A 63 -17.50 -0.95 2.46
N PRO A 64 -18.72 -0.36 2.41
CA PRO A 64 -19.98 -1.08 2.62
C PRO A 64 -20.39 -2.11 1.57
N GLY A 65 -19.58 -2.38 0.53
CA GLY A 65 -19.81 -3.49 -0.40
C GLY A 65 -20.22 -3.11 -1.81
N THR A 66 -19.98 -1.87 -2.24
CA THR A 66 -20.26 -1.39 -3.60
C THR A 66 -19.00 -0.92 -4.30
N ILE A 67 -18.93 -1.08 -5.62
CA ILE A 67 -17.91 -0.46 -6.48
C ILE A 67 -18.62 0.57 -7.35
N ARG A 68 -18.14 1.81 -7.34
CA ARG A 68 -18.69 2.93 -8.12
C ARG A 68 -17.83 3.21 -9.34
N VAL A 69 -18.41 3.79 -10.37
CA VAL A 69 -17.69 4.18 -11.60
C VAL A 69 -17.65 5.69 -11.70
N ILE A 70 -16.47 6.23 -11.93
CA ILE A 70 -16.24 7.58 -12.44
C ILE A 70 -15.87 7.41 -13.91
N ASP A 71 -16.61 8.07 -14.80
CA ASP A 71 -16.33 8.01 -16.24
C ASP A 71 -15.19 8.97 -16.65
N ALA A 72 -14.82 8.94 -17.94
CA ALA A 72 -13.71 9.74 -18.47
C ALA A 72 -13.97 11.26 -18.46
N ASP A 73 -15.21 11.70 -18.18
CA ASP A 73 -15.60 13.11 -18.04
C ASP A 73 -15.71 13.49 -16.54
N ASP A 74 -15.08 12.71 -15.66
CA ASP A 74 -15.08 12.86 -14.20
C ASP A 74 -16.53 12.84 -13.61
N GLN A 75 -17.46 12.10 -14.22
CA GLN A 75 -18.83 11.93 -13.70
C GLN A 75 -18.98 10.63 -12.92
N LEU A 76 -19.41 10.74 -11.66
CA LEU A 76 -19.82 9.60 -10.84
C LEU A 76 -21.16 9.06 -11.33
N LEU A 77 -21.19 7.78 -11.71
CA LEU A 77 -22.40 7.11 -12.19
C LEU A 77 -23.34 6.72 -11.05
N ASP A 78 -24.65 6.78 -11.31
CA ASP A 78 -25.71 6.44 -10.33
C ASP A 78 -25.71 4.95 -9.98
N GLU A 79 -25.60 4.07 -10.99
CA GLU A 79 -25.60 2.62 -10.81
C GLU A 79 -24.19 2.15 -10.44
N PRO A 80 -24.02 1.32 -9.38
CA PRO A 80 -22.72 0.75 -9.05
C PRO A 80 -22.27 -0.26 -10.13
N PHE A 81 -20.95 -0.38 -10.29
CA PHE A 81 -20.33 -1.45 -11.05
C PHE A 81 -20.60 -2.82 -10.45
N LEU A 82 -20.43 -2.96 -9.15
CA LEU A 82 -20.65 -4.21 -8.42
C LEU A 82 -21.34 -3.89 -7.09
N ASP A 83 -22.27 -4.74 -6.69
CA ASP A 83 -22.92 -4.73 -5.39
C ASP A 83 -22.84 -6.14 -4.79
N ILE A 84 -22.16 -6.25 -3.65
CA ILE A 84 -21.98 -7.49 -2.87
C ILE A 84 -22.32 -7.27 -1.39
N GLN A 85 -23.16 -6.29 -1.07
CA GLN A 85 -23.49 -5.97 0.33
C GLN A 85 -24.08 -7.17 1.08
N ASP A 86 -24.68 -8.12 0.36
CA ASP A 86 -25.25 -9.35 0.91
C ASP A 86 -24.21 -10.44 1.23
N ARG A 87 -22.94 -10.23 0.86
CA ARG A 87 -21.83 -11.19 1.07
C ARG A 87 -20.87 -10.79 2.18
N ILE A 88 -20.88 -9.52 2.57
CA ILE A 88 -19.97 -9.01 3.59
C ILE A 88 -20.57 -9.13 5.00
N VAL A 89 -19.72 -9.02 6.02
CA VAL A 89 -20.15 -8.89 7.42
C VAL A 89 -20.90 -7.58 7.67
N GLU A 90 -21.70 -7.53 8.74
CA GLU A 90 -22.31 -6.28 9.19
C GLU A 90 -21.23 -5.35 9.75
N LEU A 91 -21.08 -4.16 9.17
CA LEU A 91 -20.05 -3.20 9.54
C LEU A 91 -20.47 -2.29 10.70
N ASN A 92 -19.50 -1.98 11.56
CA ASN A 92 -19.65 -0.96 12.59
C ASN A 92 -19.53 0.44 11.99
N GLN A 93 -20.64 1.18 11.99
CA GLN A 93 -20.70 2.55 11.43
C GLN A 93 -19.76 3.55 12.10
N GLY A 94 -19.30 3.30 13.33
CA GLY A 94 -18.37 4.18 14.04
C GLY A 94 -16.94 4.09 13.51
N TYR A 95 -16.50 2.87 13.18
CA TYR A 95 -15.20 2.52 12.62
C TYR A 95 -15.18 1.01 12.37
N ASP A 96 -14.65 0.59 11.23
CA ASP A 96 -14.44 -0.81 10.89
C ASP A 96 -13.26 -0.94 9.93
N GLU A 97 -12.54 -2.06 9.99
CA GLU A 97 -11.50 -2.42 9.01
C GLU A 97 -11.97 -3.56 8.10
N GLN A 98 -13.14 -4.14 8.37
CA GLN A 98 -13.79 -5.13 7.51
C GLN A 98 -14.58 -4.42 6.41
N GLY A 99 -14.93 -5.16 5.37
CA GLY A 99 -15.78 -4.67 4.27
C GLY A 99 -15.34 -5.20 2.93
N LEU A 100 -15.72 -4.52 1.87
CA LEU A 100 -15.07 -4.65 0.56
C LEU A 100 -13.87 -3.71 0.54
N LEU A 101 -12.66 -4.25 0.36
CA LEU A 101 -11.41 -3.52 0.59
C LEU A 101 -10.57 -3.39 -0.67
N GLY A 102 -10.37 -4.49 -1.41
CA GLY A 102 -9.52 -4.51 -2.59
C GLY A 102 -10.27 -4.70 -3.89
N LEU A 103 -9.75 -4.11 -4.95
CA LEU A 103 -10.12 -4.34 -6.35
C LEU A 103 -8.83 -4.46 -7.16
N ALA A 104 -8.77 -5.43 -8.07
CA ALA A 104 -7.73 -5.49 -9.08
C ALA A 104 -8.32 -5.95 -10.41
N PHE A 105 -7.99 -5.26 -11.50
CA PHE A 105 -8.30 -5.73 -12.84
C PHE A 105 -7.21 -6.69 -13.33
N HIS A 106 -7.59 -7.76 -14.01
CA HIS A 106 -6.60 -8.62 -14.68
C HIS A 106 -5.78 -7.79 -15.67
N PRO A 107 -4.47 -8.02 -15.84
CA PRO A 107 -3.65 -7.27 -16.82
C PRO A 107 -4.21 -7.31 -18.26
N ASP A 108 -4.92 -8.39 -18.59
CA ASP A 108 -5.65 -8.60 -19.86
C ASP A 108 -7.17 -8.28 -19.79
N TYR A 109 -7.64 -7.46 -18.83
CA TYR A 109 -9.07 -7.19 -18.57
C TYR A 109 -9.85 -6.78 -19.83
N ALA A 110 -9.27 -5.91 -20.66
CA ALA A 110 -9.88 -5.47 -21.92
C ALA A 110 -10.26 -6.64 -22.86
N SER A 111 -9.60 -7.79 -22.71
CA SER A 111 -9.83 -8.99 -23.53
C SER A 111 -10.59 -10.11 -22.83
N ASN A 112 -10.42 -10.26 -21.50
CA ASN A 112 -10.97 -11.40 -20.76
C ASN A 112 -12.07 -11.01 -19.76
N GLY A 113 -12.23 -9.72 -19.46
CA GLY A 113 -13.23 -9.19 -18.53
C GLY A 113 -13.05 -9.61 -17.07
N ARG A 114 -11.89 -10.15 -16.70
CA ARG A 114 -11.64 -10.67 -15.35
C ARG A 114 -11.19 -9.56 -14.42
N PHE A 115 -11.82 -9.49 -13.26
CA PHE A 115 -11.41 -8.62 -12.17
C PHE A 115 -11.59 -9.36 -10.85
N PHE A 116 -10.91 -8.88 -9.82
CA PHE A 116 -10.77 -9.57 -8.55
C PHE A 116 -11.10 -8.59 -7.44
N VAL A 117 -11.68 -9.11 -6.36
CA VAL A 117 -12.01 -8.32 -5.18
C VAL A 117 -11.55 -9.05 -3.93
N TYR A 118 -11.26 -8.26 -2.90
CA TYR A 118 -11.01 -8.74 -1.54
C TYR A 118 -12.10 -8.21 -0.61
N TYR A 119 -12.77 -9.10 0.12
CA TYR A 119 -13.78 -8.67 1.09
C TYR A 119 -13.85 -9.56 2.35
N SER A 120 -14.39 -9.00 3.42
CA SER A 120 -14.66 -9.69 4.69
C SER A 120 -16.05 -10.31 4.69
N ALA A 121 -16.13 -11.63 4.51
CA ALA A 121 -17.36 -12.42 4.58
C ALA A 121 -17.67 -12.92 6.00
N PRO A 122 -18.93 -13.27 6.31
CA PRO A 122 -19.25 -14.04 7.52
C PRO A 122 -18.43 -15.32 7.61
N LEU A 123 -18.12 -15.75 8.84
CA LEU A 123 -17.32 -16.94 9.10
C LEU A 123 -17.85 -18.18 8.36
N GLN A 124 -16.93 -18.95 7.81
CA GLN A 124 -17.21 -20.28 7.27
C GLN A 124 -17.71 -21.25 8.35
N GLU A 125 -18.51 -22.24 7.96
CA GLU A 125 -19.11 -23.22 8.89
C GLU A 125 -18.07 -23.96 9.76
N ASN A 126 -16.86 -24.19 9.24
CA ASN A 126 -15.80 -24.91 9.94
C ASN A 126 -14.74 -24.01 10.58
N ALA A 127 -14.89 -22.68 10.48
CA ALA A 127 -13.99 -21.75 11.14
C ALA A 127 -14.19 -21.79 12.66
N PRO A 128 -13.17 -21.47 13.47
CA PRO A 128 -13.34 -21.34 14.92
C PRO A 128 -14.45 -20.32 15.24
N ALA A 129 -15.40 -20.71 16.08
CA ALA A 129 -16.62 -19.93 16.32
C ALA A 129 -16.36 -18.57 17.01
N GLU A 130 -15.21 -18.43 17.64
CA GLU A 130 -14.73 -17.22 18.30
C GLU A 130 -14.02 -16.23 17.36
N TRP A 131 -13.80 -16.58 16.09
CA TRP A 131 -13.16 -15.69 15.11
C TRP A 131 -14.15 -14.65 14.56
N ALA A 132 -13.65 -13.63 13.87
CA ALA A 132 -14.46 -12.48 13.49
C ALA A 132 -15.12 -12.63 12.11
N ASN A 133 -14.35 -13.02 11.10
CA ASN A 133 -14.78 -13.10 9.70
C ASN A 133 -13.91 -14.06 8.90
N THR A 134 -14.25 -14.22 7.62
CA THR A 134 -13.40 -14.86 6.62
C THR A 134 -13.04 -13.83 5.56
N SER A 135 -11.76 -13.56 5.36
CA SER A 135 -11.28 -12.83 4.20
C SER A 135 -11.45 -13.68 2.94
N VAL A 136 -12.01 -13.10 1.88
CA VAL A 136 -12.27 -13.78 0.61
C VAL A 136 -11.63 -13.00 -0.52
N VAL A 137 -10.80 -13.69 -1.31
CA VAL A 137 -10.37 -13.24 -2.64
C VAL A 137 -11.25 -13.93 -3.67
N ALA A 138 -11.97 -13.16 -4.46
CA ALA A 138 -12.88 -13.66 -5.47
C ALA A 138 -12.61 -13.05 -6.84
N GLU A 139 -12.76 -13.87 -7.88
CA GLU A 139 -12.77 -13.47 -9.28
C GLU A 139 -14.20 -13.25 -9.76
N TYR A 140 -14.39 -12.26 -10.62
CA TYR A 140 -15.60 -11.99 -11.39
C TYR A 140 -15.25 -11.90 -12.86
N THR A 141 -16.24 -12.11 -13.74
CA THR A 141 -16.01 -12.03 -15.19
C THR A 141 -17.10 -11.22 -15.89
N MET A 142 -16.67 -10.17 -16.58
CA MET A 142 -17.50 -9.37 -17.48
C MET A 142 -17.67 -10.07 -18.82
N SER A 143 -18.92 -10.21 -19.27
CA SER A 143 -19.19 -10.63 -20.65
C SER A 143 -18.86 -9.54 -21.69
N ASP A 144 -18.90 -8.28 -21.25
CA ASP A 144 -18.49 -7.10 -22.01
C ASP A 144 -17.64 -6.19 -21.10
N PRO A 145 -16.31 -6.19 -21.23
CA PRO A 145 -15.42 -5.38 -20.38
C PRO A 145 -15.69 -3.86 -20.46
N SER A 146 -16.34 -3.40 -21.53
CA SER A 146 -16.70 -1.98 -21.71
C SER A 146 -17.96 -1.55 -20.95
N ALA A 147 -18.73 -2.51 -20.42
CA ALA A 147 -19.90 -2.22 -19.62
C ALA A 147 -19.53 -1.72 -18.21
N ASN A 148 -20.46 -0.98 -17.59
CA ASN A 148 -20.28 -0.38 -16.26
C ASN A 148 -21.05 -1.12 -15.16
N VAL A 149 -21.55 -2.33 -15.41
CA VAL A 149 -22.30 -3.13 -14.43
C VAL A 149 -21.91 -4.60 -14.57
N ALA A 150 -21.34 -5.15 -13.50
CA ALA A 150 -20.96 -6.54 -13.36
C ALA A 150 -22.12 -7.37 -12.78
N ASP A 151 -22.18 -8.64 -13.17
CA ASP A 151 -23.10 -9.61 -12.57
C ASP A 151 -22.43 -10.25 -11.36
N ALA A 152 -22.92 -9.92 -10.16
CA ALA A 152 -22.41 -10.49 -8.92
C ALA A 152 -22.51 -12.03 -8.90
N GLY A 153 -23.43 -12.63 -9.66
CA GLY A 153 -23.58 -14.09 -9.80
C GLY A 153 -22.43 -14.78 -10.53
N THR A 154 -21.48 -14.05 -11.12
CA THR A 154 -20.29 -14.60 -11.78
C THR A 154 -19.14 -14.92 -10.82
N GLU A 155 -19.32 -14.68 -9.53
CA GLU A 155 -18.30 -14.89 -8.51
C GLU A 155 -17.71 -16.30 -8.55
N ARG A 156 -16.38 -16.34 -8.51
CA ARG A 156 -15.56 -17.53 -8.29
C ARG A 156 -14.59 -17.24 -7.15
N VAL A 157 -14.82 -17.83 -5.98
CA VAL A 157 -13.91 -17.74 -4.84
C VAL A 157 -12.58 -18.42 -5.18
N LEU A 158 -11.47 -17.72 -4.93
CA LEU A 158 -10.12 -18.22 -5.17
C LEU A 158 -9.46 -18.67 -3.89
N LEU A 159 -9.45 -17.80 -2.88
CA LEU A 159 -8.77 -18.00 -1.60
C LEU A 159 -9.67 -17.49 -0.47
N THR A 160 -9.69 -18.23 0.63
CA THR A 160 -10.34 -17.82 1.86
C THR A 160 -9.37 -17.96 3.03
N VAL A 161 -9.33 -16.96 3.91
CA VAL A 161 -8.52 -16.96 5.12
C VAL A 161 -9.40 -16.53 6.28
N ASP A 162 -9.62 -17.41 7.25
CA ASP A 162 -10.38 -17.04 8.44
C ASP A 162 -9.55 -16.05 9.28
N GLN A 163 -10.20 -15.01 9.83
CA GLN A 163 -9.56 -13.92 10.56
C GLN A 163 -9.94 -13.97 12.04
N PRO A 164 -8.97 -14.07 12.97
CA PRO A 164 -9.28 -14.15 14.40
C PRO A 164 -9.99 -12.91 14.95
N GLN A 165 -9.63 -11.73 14.48
CA GLN A 165 -10.17 -10.45 14.95
C GLN A 165 -10.73 -9.64 13.77
N SER A 166 -11.49 -8.59 14.07
CA SER A 166 -12.12 -7.74 13.06
C SER A 166 -11.19 -6.67 12.47
N ASN A 167 -9.93 -6.63 12.89
CA ASN A 167 -8.95 -5.65 12.46
C ASN A 167 -7.68 -6.34 11.93
N HIS A 168 -6.83 -5.57 11.29
CA HIS A 168 -5.66 -6.00 10.52
C HIS A 168 -6.00 -6.88 9.32
N ASN A 169 -7.04 -6.47 8.58
CA ASN A 169 -7.53 -7.25 7.45
C ASN A 169 -6.68 -7.10 6.17
N GLY A 170 -5.76 -6.12 6.10
CA GLY A 170 -5.08 -5.76 4.84
C GLY A 170 -6.09 -5.54 3.72
N GLY A 171 -5.88 -6.22 2.60
CA GLY A 171 -6.92 -6.40 1.57
C GLY A 171 -6.73 -5.61 0.28
N ASP A 172 -5.78 -4.70 0.19
CA ASP A 172 -5.45 -3.98 -1.05
C ASP A 172 -4.72 -4.90 -2.04
N ILE A 173 -5.46 -5.56 -2.93
CA ILE A 173 -4.90 -6.54 -3.86
C ILE A 173 -4.41 -5.86 -5.15
N THR A 174 -3.31 -6.33 -5.73
CA THR A 174 -2.79 -5.76 -6.98
C THR A 174 -2.06 -6.79 -7.83
N PHE A 175 -2.01 -6.58 -9.15
CA PHE A 175 -1.20 -7.40 -10.03
C PHE A 175 0.24 -6.88 -10.12
N GLY A 176 1.19 -7.80 -9.97
CA GLY A 176 2.59 -7.49 -10.22
C GLY A 176 2.93 -7.39 -11.71
N PRO A 177 4.10 -6.81 -12.03
CA PRO A 177 4.63 -6.75 -13.40
C PRO A 177 4.91 -8.15 -13.99
N ASP A 178 4.94 -9.18 -13.14
CA ASP A 178 5.10 -10.58 -13.50
C ASP A 178 3.78 -11.29 -13.82
N GLY A 179 2.64 -10.61 -13.68
CA GLY A 179 1.31 -11.13 -14.00
C GLY A 179 0.64 -11.91 -12.87
N TYR A 180 1.23 -11.97 -11.68
CA TYR A 180 0.63 -12.64 -10.53
C TYR A 180 -0.15 -11.68 -9.64
N LEU A 181 -1.12 -12.22 -8.90
CA LEU A 181 -1.92 -11.45 -7.96
C LEU A 181 -1.23 -11.44 -6.59
N TYR A 182 -0.97 -10.25 -6.06
CA TYR A 182 -0.41 -10.00 -4.74
C TYR A 182 -1.52 -9.67 -3.75
N ILE A 183 -1.50 -10.31 -2.58
CA ILE A 183 -2.57 -10.22 -1.59
C ILE A 183 -1.98 -9.93 -0.21
N PRO A 184 -2.15 -8.73 0.35
CA PRO A 184 -1.70 -8.41 1.69
C PRO A 184 -2.68 -8.92 2.75
N LEU A 185 -2.15 -9.56 3.79
CA LEU A 185 -2.89 -10.02 4.97
C LEU A 185 -2.18 -9.53 6.22
N GLY A 186 -2.90 -8.88 7.13
CA GLY A 186 -2.37 -8.57 8.46
C GLY A 186 -2.25 -9.80 9.35
N ASP A 187 -1.67 -9.60 10.53
CA ASP A 187 -1.33 -10.64 11.51
C ASP A 187 -2.55 -11.35 12.13
N GLY A 188 -3.76 -10.88 11.85
CA GLY A 188 -5.01 -11.42 12.40
C GLY A 188 -5.61 -10.58 13.52
N GLY A 189 -5.00 -9.43 13.85
CA GLY A 189 -5.60 -8.34 14.61
C GLY A 189 -5.29 -8.33 16.10
N ALA A 190 -6.08 -7.55 16.85
CA ALA A 190 -5.79 -7.18 18.23
C ALA A 190 -4.38 -6.54 18.38
N ALA A 191 -3.77 -6.66 19.55
CA ALA A 191 -2.49 -6.04 19.86
C ALA A 191 -1.40 -7.10 20.05
N ASN A 192 -0.16 -6.70 19.74
CA ASN A 192 1.09 -7.37 20.03
C ASN A 192 1.29 -8.73 19.35
N ASP A 193 0.42 -9.15 18.44
CA ASP A 193 0.51 -10.46 17.77
C ASP A 193 0.55 -11.64 18.78
N GLN A 194 -0.29 -11.56 19.83
CA GLN A 194 -0.34 -12.53 20.94
C GLN A 194 -1.78 -12.90 21.36
N ALA A 195 -2.79 -12.33 20.70
CA ALA A 195 -4.18 -12.55 21.07
C ALA A 195 -4.67 -13.95 20.61
N MET A 196 -5.94 -14.26 20.90
CA MET A 196 -6.59 -15.46 20.39
C MET A 196 -6.45 -15.52 18.85
N GLY A 197 -5.99 -16.68 18.34
CA GLY A 197 -5.74 -16.93 16.92
C GLY A 197 -4.31 -16.64 16.46
N HIS A 198 -3.43 -16.15 17.34
CA HIS A 198 -2.01 -15.97 17.05
C HIS A 198 -1.17 -17.15 17.54
N THR A 199 -0.09 -17.45 16.83
CA THR A 199 0.83 -18.53 17.21
C THR A 199 1.58 -18.18 18.49
N GLU A 200 1.54 -19.09 19.46
CA GLU A 200 2.17 -18.91 20.79
C GLU A 200 3.67 -18.61 20.63
N ASP A 201 4.16 -17.67 21.45
CA ASP A 201 5.53 -17.15 21.51
C ASP A 201 6.05 -16.35 20.31
N ILE A 202 5.65 -16.68 19.08
CA ILE A 202 6.23 -16.06 17.86
C ILE A 202 5.28 -15.12 17.11
N GLY A 203 3.97 -15.17 17.40
CA GLY A 203 2.98 -14.45 16.63
C GLY A 203 2.75 -15.02 15.23
N ASN A 204 1.69 -14.59 14.58
CA ASN A 204 1.34 -15.00 13.22
C ASN A 204 2.30 -14.42 12.18
N ALA A 205 2.77 -13.20 12.37
CA ALA A 205 3.62 -12.56 11.38
C ALA A 205 4.99 -13.24 11.22
N GLN A 206 5.45 -13.99 12.22
CA GLN A 206 6.63 -14.85 12.12
C GLN A 206 6.31 -16.31 11.77
N ASP A 207 5.04 -16.72 11.80
CA ASP A 207 4.60 -18.09 11.56
C ASP A 207 4.26 -18.36 10.09
N THR A 208 5.27 -18.81 9.35
CA THR A 208 5.15 -19.20 7.93
C THR A 208 4.29 -20.46 7.68
N THR A 209 3.75 -21.10 8.72
CA THR A 209 2.84 -22.25 8.57
C THR A 209 1.38 -21.81 8.35
N ASN A 210 1.07 -20.54 8.60
CA ASN A 210 -0.21 -19.90 8.27
C ASN A 210 0.00 -18.73 7.30
N LEU A 211 -1.06 -18.01 6.91
CA LEU A 211 -1.00 -16.95 5.88
C LEU A 211 -1.03 -15.53 6.45
N LEU A 212 -1.22 -15.37 7.76
CA LEU A 212 -1.41 -14.07 8.38
C LEU A 212 -0.05 -13.35 8.54
N GLY A 213 -0.08 -12.02 8.51
CA GLY A 213 1.10 -11.15 8.60
C GLY A 213 2.04 -11.27 7.41
N SER A 214 1.47 -11.38 6.20
CA SER A 214 2.21 -11.70 4.98
C SER A 214 1.69 -10.98 3.73
N ILE A 215 2.55 -10.90 2.71
CA ILE A 215 2.13 -10.69 1.33
C ILE A 215 2.11 -12.05 0.64
N LEU A 216 0.98 -12.43 0.08
CA LEU A 216 0.86 -13.62 -0.76
C LEU A 216 1.08 -13.27 -2.24
N ARG A 217 1.48 -14.26 -3.04
CA ARG A 217 1.60 -14.16 -4.50
C ARG A 217 1.07 -15.44 -5.14
N ILE A 218 0.00 -15.33 -5.93
CA ILE A 218 -0.67 -16.48 -6.55
C ILE A 218 -0.84 -16.30 -8.07
N ASP A 219 -0.86 -17.43 -8.77
CA ASP A 219 -1.13 -17.51 -10.20
C ASP A 219 -2.61 -17.82 -10.44
N VAL A 220 -3.36 -16.81 -10.87
CA VAL A 220 -4.80 -16.93 -11.13
C VAL A 220 -5.12 -17.46 -12.53
N ASP A 221 -4.12 -17.64 -13.39
CA ASP A 221 -4.27 -18.14 -14.76
C ASP A 221 -4.11 -19.65 -14.87
N ASN A 222 -3.57 -20.27 -13.83
CA ASN A 222 -3.30 -21.71 -13.78
C ASN A 222 -3.89 -22.35 -12.51
N GLY A 223 -4.05 -23.67 -12.54
CA GLY A 223 -4.67 -24.43 -11.44
C GLY A 223 -6.19 -24.53 -11.54
N ASP A 224 -6.83 -25.04 -10.48
CA ASP A 224 -8.30 -25.15 -10.40
C ASP A 224 -8.91 -23.81 -9.97
N ALA A 225 -8.44 -23.27 -8.83
CA ALA A 225 -8.74 -21.90 -8.37
C ALA A 225 -7.57 -20.95 -8.66
N TYR A 226 -6.37 -21.35 -8.27
CA TYR A 226 -5.09 -20.71 -8.53
C TYR A 226 -3.97 -21.76 -8.46
N ALA A 227 -2.77 -21.40 -8.89
CA ALA A 227 -1.53 -22.14 -8.70
C ALA A 227 -0.53 -21.33 -7.85
N ILE A 228 0.47 -22.03 -7.30
CA ILE A 228 1.60 -21.41 -6.62
C ILE A 228 2.70 -21.19 -7.65
N PRO A 229 3.18 -19.95 -7.86
CA PRO A 229 4.35 -19.72 -8.70
C PRO A 229 5.56 -20.53 -8.23
N ASP A 230 6.26 -21.19 -9.16
CA ASP A 230 7.41 -22.06 -8.84
C ASP A 230 8.58 -21.32 -8.19
N ASP A 231 8.64 -20.00 -8.35
CA ASP A 231 9.64 -19.09 -7.77
C ASP A 231 9.19 -18.42 -6.47
N ASN A 232 8.02 -18.79 -5.91
CA ASN A 232 7.69 -18.39 -4.56
C ASN A 232 8.68 -19.02 -3.54
N PRO A 233 9.04 -18.30 -2.46
CA PRO A 233 10.03 -18.74 -1.47
C PRO A 233 9.79 -20.12 -0.88
N PHE A 234 8.53 -20.49 -0.68
CA PHE A 234 8.10 -21.76 -0.08
C PHE A 234 7.39 -22.68 -1.07
N ALA A 235 7.55 -22.46 -2.38
CA ALA A 235 6.97 -23.33 -3.39
C ALA A 235 7.44 -24.78 -3.23
N GLY A 236 6.49 -25.70 -3.03
CA GLY A 236 6.77 -27.13 -2.84
C GLY A 236 7.28 -27.50 -1.44
N ASP A 237 7.26 -26.59 -0.47
CA ASP A 237 7.45 -26.91 0.95
C ASP A 237 6.15 -27.45 1.55
N ASP A 238 6.21 -28.60 2.23
CA ASP A 238 5.04 -29.22 2.86
C ASP A 238 4.79 -28.72 4.30
N THR A 239 5.66 -27.87 4.82
CA THR A 239 5.65 -27.34 6.19
C THR A 239 5.32 -25.86 6.26
N MET A 240 5.60 -25.11 5.19
CA MET A 240 5.32 -23.68 5.06
C MET A 240 4.27 -23.43 3.97
N ARG A 241 3.64 -22.26 4.01
CA ARG A 241 2.62 -21.90 3.01
C ARG A 241 3.26 -21.40 1.72
N GLY A 242 3.09 -22.18 0.66
CA GLY A 242 3.63 -21.85 -0.68
C GLY A 242 3.10 -20.54 -1.26
N GLU A 243 1.96 -20.04 -0.79
CA GLU A 243 1.40 -18.74 -1.19
C GLU A 243 2.25 -17.54 -0.74
N ILE A 244 3.02 -17.66 0.34
CA ILE A 244 3.75 -16.54 0.94
C ILE A 244 4.87 -16.07 0.00
N TRP A 245 4.84 -14.79 -0.32
CA TRP A 245 5.92 -14.06 -0.98
C TRP A 245 6.85 -13.38 0.03
N ALA A 246 6.29 -12.73 1.03
CA ALA A 246 7.02 -12.08 2.13
C ALA A 246 6.18 -12.14 3.42
N TRP A 247 6.82 -12.08 4.59
CA TRP A 247 6.14 -12.18 5.89
C TRP A 247 6.75 -11.21 6.90
N GLY A 248 6.28 -11.23 8.15
CA GLY A 248 6.73 -10.32 9.20
C GLY A 248 6.08 -8.95 9.11
N LEU A 249 4.82 -8.89 8.69
CA LEU A 249 4.05 -7.65 8.57
C LEU A 249 2.89 -7.63 9.58
N ARG A 250 2.51 -6.45 10.05
CA ARG A 250 1.45 -6.29 11.06
C ARG A 250 0.07 -6.11 10.43
N ASN A 251 -0.10 -5.05 9.66
CA ASN A 251 -1.29 -4.72 8.90
C ASN A 251 -0.88 -3.98 7.62
N PRO A 252 -0.44 -4.70 6.58
CA PRO A 252 -0.12 -4.13 5.28
C PRO A 252 -1.40 -3.64 4.60
N TRP A 253 -1.82 -2.42 4.95
CA TRP A 253 -3.11 -1.85 4.55
C TRP A 253 -3.17 -1.52 3.06
N THR A 254 -2.07 -1.02 2.50
CA THR A 254 -1.98 -0.60 1.08
C THR A 254 -0.69 -1.11 0.47
N ILE A 255 -0.77 -1.66 -0.75
CA ILE A 255 0.39 -2.09 -1.52
C ILE A 255 0.32 -1.57 -2.96
N ALA A 256 1.44 -1.12 -3.50
CA ALA A 256 1.49 -0.64 -4.87
C ALA A 256 2.85 -0.92 -5.49
N PHE A 257 2.85 -1.35 -6.76
CA PHE A 257 4.07 -1.41 -7.54
C PHE A 257 4.43 -0.02 -8.08
N ASP A 258 5.72 0.31 -8.10
CA ASP A 258 6.26 1.46 -8.83
C ASP A 258 6.17 1.25 -10.35
N ALA A 259 4.94 1.37 -10.87
CA ALA A 259 4.61 1.16 -12.27
C ALA A 259 5.40 2.13 -13.17
N ALA A 260 6.01 1.62 -14.24
CA ALA A 260 6.90 2.38 -15.14
C ALA A 260 8.21 2.91 -14.51
N GLY A 261 8.50 2.55 -13.26
CA GLY A 261 9.80 2.72 -12.62
C GLY A 261 10.56 1.40 -12.54
N ASP A 262 11.06 1.08 -11.34
CA ASP A 262 11.83 -0.14 -11.10
C ASP A 262 10.93 -1.36 -10.81
N ASN A 263 9.62 -1.13 -10.66
CA ASN A 263 8.61 -2.11 -10.25
C ASN A 263 8.86 -2.71 -8.86
N ASP A 264 9.42 -1.91 -7.96
CA ASP A 264 9.49 -2.22 -6.54
C ASP A 264 8.08 -2.23 -5.94
N LEU A 265 7.80 -3.19 -5.05
CA LEU A 265 6.54 -3.29 -4.32
C LEU A 265 6.62 -2.45 -3.04
N PHE A 266 5.92 -1.31 -3.00
CA PHE A 266 5.79 -0.50 -1.80
C PHE A 266 4.66 -1.05 -0.94
N VAL A 267 4.91 -1.22 0.35
CA VAL A 267 3.93 -1.71 1.34
C VAL A 267 3.92 -0.76 2.51
N ALA A 268 2.77 -0.14 2.76
CA ALA A 268 2.52 0.65 3.95
C ALA A 268 1.96 -0.29 5.03
N ASP A 269 2.77 -0.55 6.06
CA ASP A 269 2.44 -1.47 7.15
C ASP A 269 2.12 -0.66 8.41
N ALA A 270 0.88 -0.77 8.89
CA ALA A 270 0.42 0.03 10.01
C ALA A 270 1.08 -0.42 11.31
N GLY A 271 1.75 0.54 11.94
CA GLY A 271 2.43 0.40 13.23
C GLY A 271 1.48 0.13 14.38
N GLN A 272 2.04 -0.14 15.57
CA GLN A 272 1.20 -0.35 16.74
C GLN A 272 1.06 0.91 17.61
N ASN A 273 2.16 1.36 18.21
CA ASN A 273 2.14 2.38 19.25
C ASN A 273 3.19 3.47 19.04
N LEU A 274 4.32 3.13 18.43
CA LEU A 274 5.49 4.00 18.39
C LEU A 274 5.82 4.47 16.98
N TRP A 275 5.76 3.58 15.99
CA TRP A 275 6.27 3.83 14.65
C TRP A 275 5.35 3.29 13.58
N GLU A 276 5.03 4.15 12.61
CA GLU A 276 4.44 3.78 11.34
C GLU A 276 5.55 3.59 10.30
N GLU A 277 5.34 2.71 9.31
CA GLU A 277 6.39 2.36 8.36
C GLU A 277 5.93 2.10 6.91
N VAL A 278 6.87 2.27 5.99
CA VAL A 278 6.72 1.82 4.59
C VAL A 278 7.97 1.07 4.19
N SER A 279 7.77 -0.09 3.57
CA SER A 279 8.83 -0.99 3.12
C SER A 279 8.80 -1.18 1.60
N ILE A 280 9.97 -1.42 1.00
CA ILE A 280 10.06 -2.05 -0.32
C ILE A 280 10.12 -3.55 -0.10
N VAL A 281 9.07 -4.25 -0.53
CA VAL A 281 8.89 -5.67 -0.30
C VAL A 281 9.48 -6.51 -1.42
N SER A 282 10.29 -7.50 -1.06
CA SER A 282 10.90 -8.46 -1.98
C SER A 282 10.65 -9.89 -1.51
N GLY A 283 10.60 -10.83 -2.45
CA GLY A 283 10.28 -12.22 -2.18
C GLY A 283 11.33 -12.90 -1.29
N GLY A 284 10.85 -13.62 -0.27
CA GLY A 284 11.67 -14.40 0.64
C GLY A 284 12.19 -13.62 1.85
N ASN A 285 11.73 -12.39 2.04
CA ASN A 285 12.16 -11.53 3.13
C ASN A 285 11.13 -11.49 4.27
N ASN A 286 11.64 -11.31 5.49
CA ASN A 286 10.89 -11.10 6.71
C ASN A 286 11.02 -9.63 7.17
N TYR A 287 9.90 -8.94 7.33
CA TYR A 287 9.83 -7.51 7.67
C TYR A 287 9.75 -7.26 9.19
N GLY A 288 9.88 -8.33 9.98
CA GLY A 288 10.29 -8.24 11.37
C GLY A 288 9.17 -8.10 12.39
N TRP A 289 7.93 -7.81 12.03
CA TRP A 289 6.84 -7.86 13.01
C TRP A 289 6.62 -9.31 13.50
N HIS A 290 6.49 -9.59 14.79
CA HIS A 290 6.44 -8.68 15.95
C HIS A 290 7.76 -8.58 16.75
N ILE A 291 8.91 -8.84 16.15
CA ILE A 291 10.24 -8.62 16.76
C ILE A 291 10.66 -7.15 16.65
N MET A 292 10.22 -6.47 15.59
CA MET A 292 10.50 -5.08 15.25
C MET A 292 9.21 -4.28 15.06
N GLU A 293 9.27 -2.97 15.31
CA GLU A 293 8.26 -1.98 14.93
C GLU A 293 9.04 -0.77 14.36
N GLY A 294 8.95 -0.54 13.05
CA GLY A 294 9.89 0.33 12.36
C GLY A 294 11.31 -0.23 12.39
N TYR A 295 12.28 0.65 12.55
CA TYR A 295 13.69 0.31 12.71
C TYR A 295 14.07 -0.11 14.14
N HIS A 296 13.09 -0.26 15.03
CA HIS A 296 13.29 -0.40 16.46
C HIS A 296 12.81 -1.77 16.93
N CYS A 297 13.50 -2.33 17.92
CA CYS A 297 13.03 -3.54 18.56
C CYS A 297 11.66 -3.30 19.21
N PHE A 298 10.82 -4.32 19.17
CA PHE A 298 9.51 -4.35 19.79
C PHE A 298 9.49 -5.33 20.97
N ASP A 299 8.70 -5.01 21.99
CA ASP A 299 8.46 -5.88 23.16
C ASP A 299 6.95 -6.02 23.35
N PRO A 300 6.34 -7.19 23.06
CA PRO A 300 4.90 -7.37 23.19
C PRO A 300 4.40 -7.24 24.64
N ASP A 301 5.26 -7.47 25.64
CA ASP A 301 4.93 -7.27 27.06
C ASP A 301 5.03 -5.80 27.49
N ASN A 302 5.73 -4.97 26.72
CA ASN A 302 5.90 -3.54 26.97
C ASN A 302 5.88 -2.70 25.67
N PRO A 303 4.74 -2.67 24.96
CA PRO A 303 4.65 -2.18 23.58
C PRO A 303 4.72 -0.65 23.47
N THR A 304 5.06 0.06 24.55
CA THR A 304 5.23 1.52 24.57
C THR A 304 6.69 1.93 24.77
N PHE A 305 7.60 0.95 24.74
CA PHE A 305 9.02 1.16 24.91
C PHE A 305 9.80 0.22 23.99
N SER A 306 10.64 0.78 23.11
CA SER A 306 11.55 -0.01 22.30
C SER A 306 12.78 -0.45 23.11
N PRO A 307 13.00 -1.77 23.35
CA PRO A 307 14.22 -2.25 23.96
C PRO A 307 15.45 -1.94 23.09
N LEU A 308 16.64 -1.92 23.71
CA LEU A 308 17.89 -1.64 23.00
C LEU A 308 18.35 -2.79 22.09
N THR A 309 17.85 -4.00 22.35
CA THR A 309 18.23 -5.23 21.66
C THR A 309 17.05 -6.18 21.63
N CYS A 310 16.93 -6.90 20.53
CA CYS A 310 15.99 -7.98 20.25
C CYS A 310 16.74 -9.03 19.43
N GLU A 311 16.05 -10.08 19.00
CA GLU A 311 16.64 -11.04 18.05
C GLU A 311 16.92 -10.34 16.72
N ASP A 312 18.08 -10.62 16.11
CA ASP A 312 18.46 -10.07 14.81
C ASP A 312 17.94 -10.94 13.64
N THR A 313 17.21 -12.01 13.95
CA THR A 313 16.64 -12.97 12.98
C THR A 313 15.22 -13.37 13.36
N GLY A 314 14.43 -13.74 12.36
CA GLY A 314 13.07 -14.24 12.54
C GLY A 314 13.01 -15.65 13.12
N ALA A 315 11.78 -16.15 13.31
CA ALA A 315 11.52 -17.47 13.89
C ALA A 315 12.19 -18.63 13.12
N ASN A 316 12.41 -18.47 11.81
CA ASN A 316 13.09 -19.46 10.96
C ASN A 316 14.61 -19.21 10.81
N GLY A 317 15.17 -18.22 11.53
CA GLY A 317 16.59 -17.86 11.49
C GLY A 317 16.99 -17.00 10.27
N ASP A 318 16.02 -16.54 9.52
CA ASP A 318 16.11 -15.59 8.41
C ASP A 318 16.39 -14.15 8.92
N PRO A 319 17.05 -13.30 8.11
CA PRO A 319 17.34 -11.92 8.50
C PRO A 319 16.07 -11.06 8.53
N LEU A 320 16.05 -10.09 9.44
CA LEU A 320 15.00 -9.08 9.50
C LEU A 320 15.32 -7.90 8.57
N HIS A 321 14.36 -7.54 7.72
CA HIS A 321 14.46 -6.44 6.77
C HIS A 321 13.81 -5.18 7.35
N ARG A 322 14.44 -4.04 7.10
CA ARG A 322 14.05 -2.75 7.66
C ARG A 322 13.24 -1.93 6.66
N PRO A 323 12.33 -1.06 7.15
CA PRO A 323 11.58 -0.18 6.27
C PRO A 323 12.46 0.90 5.65
N ILE A 324 11.97 1.48 4.56
CA ILE A 324 12.59 2.62 3.89
C ILE A 324 12.09 3.96 4.45
N ILE A 325 10.93 3.96 5.11
CA ILE A 325 10.33 5.11 5.77
C ILE A 325 9.86 4.66 7.15
N GLU A 326 10.15 5.47 8.17
CA GLU A 326 9.48 5.36 9.46
C GLU A 326 9.11 6.76 9.98
N TYR A 327 8.04 6.85 10.77
CA TYR A 327 7.73 8.06 11.51
C TYR A 327 6.97 7.77 12.79
N SER A 328 7.18 8.61 13.82
CA SER A 328 6.53 8.37 15.11
C SER A 328 5.05 8.76 15.10
N HIS A 329 4.25 8.17 15.99
CA HIS A 329 2.82 8.51 16.19
C HIS A 329 2.55 9.95 16.70
N LYS A 330 3.59 10.79 16.77
CA LYS A 330 3.46 12.25 16.94
C LYS A 330 3.09 12.96 15.65
N VAL A 331 3.33 12.34 14.50
CA VAL A 331 2.94 12.87 13.18
C VAL A 331 1.47 12.53 12.91
N GLY A 332 1.06 11.29 13.14
CA GLY A 332 -0.32 10.83 13.03
C GLY A 332 -0.49 9.42 13.61
N LEU A 333 -1.53 8.69 13.24
CA LEU A 333 -1.91 7.41 13.89
C LEU A 333 -1.72 6.15 13.07
N VAL A 334 -1.89 6.22 11.75
CA VAL A 334 -1.92 5.05 10.86
C VAL A 334 -1.44 5.49 9.50
N VAL A 335 -0.40 4.84 8.98
CA VAL A 335 0.06 5.04 7.60
C VAL A 335 -0.99 4.54 6.62
N VAL A 336 -1.23 5.35 5.59
CA VAL A 336 -2.02 4.98 4.41
C VAL A 336 -1.08 5.06 3.23
N GLY A 337 -0.80 3.92 2.60
CA GLY A 337 0.12 3.87 1.47
C GLY A 337 -0.45 4.57 0.25
N GLY A 338 0.42 4.85 -0.71
CA GLY A 338 0.02 5.37 -2.01
C GLY A 338 0.96 4.93 -3.11
N TYR A 339 1.33 5.86 -3.99
CA TYR A 339 1.97 5.57 -5.26
C TYR A 339 3.23 6.41 -5.47
N VAL A 340 4.21 5.82 -6.15
CA VAL A 340 5.30 6.60 -6.73
C VAL A 340 4.74 7.40 -7.90
N TYR A 341 4.99 8.72 -7.90
CA TYR A 341 4.48 9.57 -8.96
C TYR A 341 5.26 9.39 -10.26
N ARG A 342 4.54 8.93 -11.29
CA ARG A 342 5.04 8.64 -12.64
C ARG A 342 4.20 9.30 -13.74
N GLY A 343 3.21 10.10 -13.33
CA GLY A 343 2.35 10.89 -14.22
C GLY A 343 3.10 12.01 -14.94
N SER A 344 2.39 12.85 -15.67
CA SER A 344 2.97 13.96 -16.44
C SER A 344 2.34 15.32 -16.15
N ALA A 345 1.24 15.37 -15.40
CA ALA A 345 0.56 16.62 -15.06
C ALA A 345 1.30 17.47 -14.01
N MET A 346 2.06 16.85 -13.11
CA MET A 346 2.85 17.53 -12.07
C MET A 346 4.23 17.95 -12.59
N PRO A 347 4.89 18.95 -11.96
CA PRO A 347 6.24 19.33 -12.30
C PRO A 347 7.22 18.17 -12.12
N ASN A 348 8.30 18.15 -12.91
CA ASN A 348 9.30 17.09 -12.88
C ASN A 348 9.94 16.87 -11.49
N ALA A 349 9.85 17.85 -10.58
CA ALA A 349 10.33 17.72 -9.20
C ALA A 349 9.61 16.62 -8.41
N PHE A 350 8.40 16.22 -8.80
CA PHE A 350 7.63 15.16 -8.14
C PHE A 350 7.94 13.75 -8.68
N GLN A 351 8.63 13.64 -9.82
CA GLN A 351 8.92 12.35 -10.45
C GLN A 351 9.71 11.43 -9.52
N GLY A 352 9.28 10.18 -9.40
CA GLY A 352 9.96 9.17 -8.58
C GLY A 352 9.84 9.37 -7.08
N HIS A 353 9.02 10.33 -6.63
CA HIS A 353 8.70 10.47 -5.21
C HIS A 353 7.46 9.64 -4.87
N TYR A 354 7.47 9.05 -3.68
CA TYR A 354 6.36 8.26 -3.15
C TYR A 354 5.37 9.17 -2.42
N PHE A 355 4.13 9.22 -2.90
CA PHE A 355 3.01 9.84 -2.19
C PHE A 355 2.37 8.83 -1.27
N PHE A 356 2.13 9.25 -0.03
CA PHE A 356 1.43 8.46 0.98
C PHE A 356 0.75 9.41 1.96
N ALA A 357 0.09 8.87 2.98
CA ALA A 357 -0.55 9.69 4.00
C ALA A 357 -0.43 9.08 5.38
N ASP A 358 -0.80 9.89 6.35
CA ASP A 358 -1.33 9.42 7.61
C ASP A 358 -2.84 9.64 7.63
N TRP A 359 -3.58 8.62 8.07
CA TRP A 359 -5.04 8.62 8.15
C TRP A 359 -5.59 9.83 8.89
N SER A 360 -5.06 10.10 10.10
CA SER A 360 -5.43 11.21 10.97
C SER A 360 -4.63 11.22 12.27
N THR A 361 -4.69 12.33 13.02
CA THR A 361 -4.10 12.38 14.38
C THR A 361 -5.03 11.84 15.46
N SER A 362 -6.33 11.65 15.18
CA SER A 362 -7.29 11.05 16.10
C SER A 362 -8.54 10.48 15.40
N PHE A 363 -9.20 9.53 16.05
CA PHE A 363 -10.53 9.04 15.64
C PHE A 363 -11.64 10.11 15.66
N ALA A 364 -11.39 11.29 16.23
CA ALA A 364 -12.43 12.31 16.45
C ALA A 364 -12.30 13.53 15.53
N SER A 365 -11.18 13.69 14.82
CA SER A 365 -10.92 14.86 13.99
C SER A 365 -10.46 14.40 12.60
N PRO A 366 -11.10 14.84 11.52
CA PRO A 366 -10.68 14.55 10.15
C PRO A 366 -9.49 15.45 9.77
N ASP A 367 -8.29 15.09 10.20
CA ASP A 367 -7.07 15.89 10.07
C ASP A 367 -5.88 15.09 9.51
N GLY A 368 -6.19 14.20 8.57
CA GLY A 368 -5.22 13.43 7.80
C GLY A 368 -4.20 14.31 7.08
N LYS A 369 -3.04 13.73 6.82
CA LYS A 369 -1.88 14.43 6.24
C LYS A 369 -1.40 13.69 5.01
N ILE A 370 -1.24 14.41 3.91
CA ILE A 370 -0.55 13.87 2.73
C ILE A 370 0.94 14.12 2.90
N LEU A 371 1.73 13.09 2.71
CA LEU A 371 3.18 13.10 2.77
C LEU A 371 3.77 12.72 1.42
N ILE A 372 5.02 13.12 1.24
CA ILE A 372 5.85 12.72 0.12
C ILE A 372 7.20 12.23 0.63
N ALA A 373 7.76 11.23 -0.02
CA ALA A 373 9.09 10.71 0.28
C ALA A 373 9.95 10.63 -0.98
N GLY A 374 11.21 11.05 -0.89
CA GLY A 374 12.21 10.90 -1.95
C GLY A 374 13.30 9.91 -1.56
N PRO A 375 13.84 9.12 -2.51
CA PRO A 375 14.95 8.23 -2.21
C PRO A 375 16.16 9.02 -1.71
N PRO A 376 17.00 8.42 -0.86
CA PRO A 376 18.23 9.06 -0.40
C PRO A 376 19.16 9.37 -1.59
N PRO A 377 20.10 10.33 -1.44
CA PRO A 377 21.09 10.62 -2.47
C PRO A 377 21.85 9.35 -2.91
N GLU A 378 22.12 9.24 -4.21
CA GLU A 378 22.86 8.09 -4.77
C GLU A 378 24.15 7.79 -3.98
N GLY A 379 24.35 6.51 -3.67
CA GLY A 379 25.55 6.01 -2.97
C GLY A 379 25.46 6.05 -1.45
N VAL A 380 24.31 6.37 -0.87
CA VAL A 380 24.03 6.17 0.56
C VAL A 380 23.18 4.91 0.71
N GLU A 381 23.85 3.79 0.99
CA GLU A 381 23.17 2.52 1.31
C GLU A 381 22.50 2.60 2.69
N ASP A 382 21.38 1.89 2.86
CA ASP A 382 20.62 1.74 4.11
C ASP A 382 20.08 3.04 4.74
N ALA A 383 20.01 4.14 3.98
CA ALA A 383 19.37 5.36 4.43
C ALA A 383 17.86 5.35 4.19
N MET A 384 17.12 5.83 5.18
CA MET A 384 15.69 6.10 5.01
C MET A 384 15.45 7.20 3.97
N TRP A 385 14.32 7.09 3.30
CA TRP A 385 13.83 8.12 2.40
C TRP A 385 13.49 9.38 3.19
N GLU A 386 13.77 10.54 2.61
CA GLU A 386 13.46 11.82 3.25
C GLU A 386 11.96 12.09 3.09
N THR A 387 11.26 12.23 4.22
CA THR A 387 9.82 12.44 4.27
C THR A 387 9.45 13.90 4.56
N GLN A 388 8.39 14.37 3.92
CA GLN A 388 7.84 15.70 4.11
C GLN A 388 6.32 15.68 4.11
N VAL A 389 5.70 16.40 5.05
CA VAL A 389 4.26 16.70 5.01
C VAL A 389 4.02 17.81 3.99
N LEU A 390 3.07 17.59 3.09
CA LEU A 390 2.69 18.55 2.06
C LEU A 390 1.59 19.50 2.55
N SER A 391 1.68 20.77 2.19
CA SER A 391 0.57 21.71 2.34
C SER A 391 -0.37 21.66 1.14
N ILE A 392 -1.65 21.92 1.38
CA ILE A 392 -2.68 21.99 0.35
C ILE A 392 -2.89 23.44 -0.08
N ALA A 393 -2.59 23.73 -1.34
CA ALA A 393 -2.76 25.03 -1.95
C ALA A 393 -4.22 25.52 -1.85
N GLY A 394 -4.40 26.81 -1.63
CA GLY A 394 -5.73 27.44 -1.55
C GLY A 394 -6.47 27.23 -0.22
N ARG A 395 -5.87 26.57 0.77
CA ARG A 395 -6.45 26.40 2.12
C ARG A 395 -5.76 27.31 3.15
N ASP A 396 -6.56 27.97 4.00
CA ASP A 396 -6.09 29.02 4.93
C ASP A 396 -4.95 28.58 5.87
N ASN A 397 -4.92 27.31 6.26
CA ASN A 397 -3.89 26.71 7.11
C ASN A 397 -3.04 25.66 6.37
N GLY A 398 -3.27 25.46 5.06
CA GLY A 398 -2.61 24.43 4.27
C GLY A 398 -2.96 22.98 4.64
N GLU A 399 -3.97 22.75 5.49
CA GLU A 399 -4.34 21.40 5.96
C GLU A 399 -5.43 20.76 5.08
N LEU A 400 -5.43 19.43 5.00
CA LEU A 400 -6.40 18.66 4.22
C LEU A 400 -7.82 18.68 4.82
N GLY A 401 -7.97 18.75 6.15
CA GLY A 401 -9.29 18.78 6.80
C GLY A 401 -10.20 17.61 6.41
N ALA A 402 -9.64 16.42 6.21
CA ALA A 402 -10.34 15.18 5.93
C ALA A 402 -9.55 14.00 6.52
N TYR A 403 -10.21 12.87 6.80
CA TYR A 403 -9.52 11.57 6.91
C TYR A 403 -8.97 11.19 5.53
N VAL A 404 -7.77 10.64 5.46
CA VAL A 404 -7.26 10.00 4.23
C VAL A 404 -7.51 8.50 4.34
N LEU A 405 -8.25 7.91 3.40
CA LEU A 405 -8.61 6.50 3.45
C LEU A 405 -7.75 5.63 2.53
N ALA A 406 -7.41 6.16 1.36
CA ALA A 406 -6.61 5.48 0.35
C ALA A 406 -6.05 6.45 -0.68
N PHE A 407 -5.20 5.94 -1.55
CA PHE A 407 -4.83 6.58 -2.81
C PHE A 407 -5.31 5.71 -3.98
N GLY A 408 -5.28 6.29 -5.18
CA GLY A 408 -5.46 5.56 -6.42
C GLY A 408 -4.58 6.11 -7.53
N GLN A 409 -4.43 5.35 -8.61
CA GLN A 409 -3.66 5.76 -9.77
C GLN A 409 -4.45 5.45 -11.06
N ASP A 410 -4.45 6.40 -12.01
CA ASP A 410 -5.07 6.16 -13.32
C ASP A 410 -4.10 5.55 -14.34
N GLU A 411 -4.60 5.23 -15.54
CA GLU A 411 -3.81 4.67 -16.63
C GLU A 411 -2.68 5.59 -17.14
N ASN A 412 -2.69 6.87 -16.79
CA ASN A 412 -1.63 7.84 -17.11
C ASN A 412 -0.66 8.04 -15.94
N ASN A 413 -0.78 7.24 -14.89
CA ASN A 413 -0.02 7.33 -13.64
C ASN A 413 -0.24 8.63 -12.84
N GLU A 414 -1.37 9.32 -13.07
CA GLU A 414 -1.76 10.43 -12.21
C GLU A 414 -2.33 9.88 -10.90
N VAL A 415 -2.04 10.57 -9.79
CA VAL A 415 -2.33 10.07 -8.44
C VAL A 415 -3.54 10.79 -7.86
N TYR A 416 -4.38 10.01 -7.19
CA TYR A 416 -5.61 10.45 -6.55
C TYR A 416 -5.54 10.16 -5.06
N VAL A 417 -6.22 10.97 -4.25
CA VAL A 417 -6.40 10.75 -2.81
C VAL A 417 -7.89 10.62 -2.50
N LEU A 418 -8.23 9.57 -1.75
CA LEU A 418 -9.57 9.25 -1.31
C LEU A 418 -9.71 9.70 0.14
N THR A 419 -10.75 10.48 0.41
CA THR A 419 -10.93 11.14 1.70
C THR A 419 -12.34 10.98 2.23
N SER A 420 -12.53 11.20 3.54
CA SER A 420 -13.84 11.21 4.20
C SER A 420 -13.91 12.24 5.33
N GLN A 421 -15.12 12.67 5.69
CA GLN A 421 -15.37 13.49 6.89
C GLN A 421 -15.79 12.66 8.11
N THR A 422 -15.95 11.36 7.94
CA THR A 422 -16.32 10.39 8.97
C THR A 422 -15.29 9.27 9.04
N ALA A 423 -14.98 8.81 10.26
CA ALA A 423 -13.98 7.78 10.50
C ALA A 423 -14.44 6.37 10.10
N GLY A 424 -15.75 6.10 10.13
CA GLY A 424 -16.33 4.79 9.83
C GLY A 424 -17.07 4.74 8.49
N PRO A 425 -17.48 3.52 8.07
CA PRO A 425 -18.18 3.23 6.82
C PRO A 425 -19.64 3.70 6.84
N THR A 426 -19.84 5.01 6.93
CA THR A 426 -21.19 5.61 7.00
C THR A 426 -21.23 7.00 6.41
N GLY A 427 -22.40 7.35 5.88
CA GLY A 427 -22.66 8.65 5.25
C GLY A 427 -22.04 8.77 3.86
N GLU A 428 -22.42 9.82 3.14
CA GLU A 428 -21.95 10.13 1.79
C GLU A 428 -20.94 11.29 1.83
N THR A 429 -19.95 11.17 2.73
CA THR A 429 -18.95 12.22 3.00
C THR A 429 -17.63 11.98 2.27
N GLY A 430 -17.53 10.86 1.55
CA GLY A 430 -16.37 10.45 0.80
C GLY A 430 -16.16 11.29 -0.44
N SER A 431 -14.90 11.52 -0.80
CA SER A 431 -14.52 12.25 -2.01
C SER A 431 -13.24 11.71 -2.62
N VAL A 432 -13.13 11.81 -3.94
CA VAL A 432 -11.94 11.52 -4.74
C VAL A 432 -11.36 12.84 -5.24
N TRP A 433 -10.08 13.05 -4.99
CA TRP A 433 -9.35 14.24 -5.44
C TRP A 433 -8.18 13.84 -6.31
N ARG A 434 -8.02 14.46 -7.48
CA ARG A 434 -6.80 14.36 -8.28
C ARG A 434 -5.74 15.28 -7.66
N ILE A 435 -4.53 14.76 -7.45
CA ILE A 435 -3.40 15.56 -7.00
C ILE A 435 -2.86 16.32 -8.20
N VAL A 436 -2.81 17.66 -8.09
CA VAL A 436 -2.42 18.55 -9.19
C VAL A 436 -1.38 19.57 -8.73
N SER A 437 -0.77 20.27 -9.70
CA SER A 437 0.21 21.31 -9.40
C SER A 437 -0.44 22.41 -8.56
N PRO A 438 0.27 23.01 -7.58
CA PRO A 438 -0.23 24.23 -6.94
C PRO A 438 -0.33 25.35 -7.99
N GLU A 439 -1.45 26.07 -8.02
CA GLU A 439 -1.69 27.21 -8.95
C GLU A 439 -0.94 28.49 -8.59
#